data_AF-A0A1X3DI01-F1
#
_entry.id   AF-A0A1X3DI01-F1
#
_cell.length_a   1.000
_cell.length_b   1.000
_cell.length_c   1.000
_cell.angle_alpha   90.00
_cell.angle_beta   90.00
_cell.angle_gamma   90.00
#
_symmetry.space_group_name_H-M   'P 1'
#
loop_
_entity.id
_entity.type
_entity.pdbx_description
1 polymer ?
#
loop_
_entity_poly.entity_id
_entity_poly.type
_entity_poly.pdbx_seq_one_letter_code
_entity_poly.pdbx_strand_id
1 'polypeptide(L)'
;MKNRFWVLLLLIFGASAFAGLPNPVGQYKMGRSDPAGGTNLFVRENGHFAIVFFGGAIVGEWRQQGSELVLKPFNPAAPFSVHGRYNPNLNKGMRLMFRGYEWGNVLVGEKAGKMRSVLNDDAGCLKSPLVYAAAEKPQKLSFLKLAGKGNKGFYAVAKYYQSDTGRYNDFIVTHYRLTYQDQRYTITDRGLVDNNRPHVEILKSSDEIDKYKEEDLKQIESYVLNETVKVHEALWVNPQYKFHIAEESASEIEYEDQSVISLEDYRFDPKGNAYLRKMPDAEQKPEDYENSNVIYRYEKLSLEANDIPPYQVLKKPLLLMKCK
;
A
#
# COMPACT_ATOMS: atom_id res chain seq x y z
N MET A 1 46.53 50.42 -58.34
CA MET A 1 45.52 50.86 -57.35
C MET A 1 44.42 49.81 -57.31
N LYS A 2 44.50 48.85 -56.40
CA LYS A 2 43.80 48.81 -55.09
C LYS A 2 42.28 48.90 -55.23
N ASN A 3 41.59 47.75 -55.17
CA ASN A 3 40.65 47.41 -54.10
C ASN A 3 39.84 46.15 -54.48
N ARG A 4 40.25 45.00 -53.93
CA ARG A 4 39.38 43.83 -53.81
C ARG A 4 38.91 43.78 -52.35
N PHE A 5 37.63 44.12 -52.15
CA PHE A 5 36.91 43.95 -50.90
C PHE A 5 36.77 42.45 -50.64
N TRP A 6 37.45 41.92 -49.62
CA TRP A 6 37.15 40.62 -49.03
C TRP A 6 36.28 40.85 -47.80
N VAL A 7 35.00 40.48 -47.90
CA VAL A 7 34.11 40.35 -46.75
C VAL A 7 34.40 39.00 -46.12
N LEU A 8 35.10 39.01 -44.99
CA LEU A 8 35.26 37.82 -44.14
C LEU A 8 34.11 37.83 -43.13
N LEU A 9 33.06 37.06 -43.42
CA LEU A 9 31.97 36.80 -42.49
C LEU A 9 32.45 35.71 -41.52
N LEU A 10 32.92 36.13 -40.34
CA LEU A 10 33.20 35.24 -39.21
C LEU A 10 31.85 34.77 -38.64
N LEU A 11 31.35 33.64 -39.17
CA LEU A 11 30.34 32.83 -38.52
C LEU A 11 30.99 32.20 -37.27
N ILE A 12 30.96 32.94 -36.16
CA ILE A 12 31.13 32.35 -34.83
C ILE A 12 29.87 31.53 -34.58
N PHE A 13 29.88 30.26 -35.03
CA PHE A 13 28.99 29.25 -34.48
C PHE A 13 29.38 29.08 -33.01
N GLY A 14 28.74 29.84 -32.15
CA GLY A 14 28.69 29.52 -30.72
C GLY A 14 27.98 28.18 -30.60
N ALA A 15 28.78 27.11 -30.50
CA ALA A 15 28.29 25.84 -30.01
C ALA A 15 27.93 26.07 -28.53
N SER A 16 26.69 26.50 -28.28
CA SER A 16 26.08 26.34 -26.98
C SER A 16 25.97 24.84 -26.77
N ALA A 17 26.98 24.26 -26.12
CA ALA A 17 26.85 22.97 -25.48
C ALA A 17 25.73 23.13 -24.46
N PHE A 18 24.51 22.79 -24.86
CA PHE A 18 23.48 22.42 -23.90
C PHE A 18 24.05 21.17 -23.20
N ALA A 19 24.72 21.38 -22.07
CA ALA A 19 25.03 20.30 -21.17
C ALA A 19 23.68 19.63 -20.88
N GLY A 20 23.51 18.41 -21.40
CA GLY A 20 22.31 17.63 -21.14
C GLY A 20 22.13 17.55 -19.64
N LEU A 21 20.91 17.78 -19.16
CA LEU A 21 20.61 17.64 -17.74
C LEU A 21 21.05 16.24 -17.29
N PRO A 22 21.69 16.09 -16.11
CA PRO A 22 22.17 14.79 -15.67
C PRO A 22 21.02 13.78 -15.57
N ASN A 23 21.28 12.54 -15.99
CA ASN A 23 20.28 11.47 -15.95
C ASN A 23 20.03 11.01 -14.50
N PRO A 24 18.79 11.14 -13.98
CA PRO A 24 18.45 10.75 -12.61
C PRO A 24 18.27 9.24 -12.44
N VAL A 25 18.34 8.43 -13.49
CA VAL A 25 18.28 6.97 -13.40
C VAL A 25 19.50 6.45 -12.64
N GLY A 26 19.25 5.59 -11.65
CA GLY A 26 20.28 4.93 -10.86
C GLY A 26 19.85 4.63 -9.43
N GLN A 27 20.82 4.19 -8.63
CA GLN A 27 20.66 3.92 -7.20
C GLN A 27 21.28 5.03 -6.35
N TYR A 28 20.62 5.34 -5.24
CA TYR A 28 20.99 6.42 -4.34
C TYR A 28 20.96 5.93 -2.89
N LYS A 29 22.06 6.13 -2.16
CA LYS A 29 22.19 5.73 -0.75
C LYS A 29 21.64 6.85 0.14
N MET A 30 20.46 6.67 0.72
CA MET A 30 19.87 7.64 1.65
C MET A 30 20.41 7.40 3.06
N GLY A 31 20.93 8.47 3.70
CA GLY A 31 21.83 8.42 4.86
C GLY A 31 21.38 7.68 6.15
N ARG A 32 22.37 7.55 7.07
CA ARG A 32 22.47 6.69 8.27
C ARG A 32 21.60 7.04 9.50
N SER A 33 20.66 7.99 9.43
CA SER A 33 19.91 8.45 10.61
C SER A 33 18.66 7.63 10.95
N ASP A 34 18.47 6.48 10.32
CA ASP A 34 17.44 5.51 10.67
C ASP A 34 18.04 4.39 11.55
N PRO A 35 17.58 4.22 12.81
CA PRO A 35 18.01 3.13 13.69
C PRO A 35 17.78 1.72 13.12
N ALA A 36 17.01 1.57 12.03
CA ALA A 36 16.62 0.29 11.45
C ALA A 36 17.43 -0.19 10.22
N GLY A 37 18.47 0.54 9.78
CA GLY A 37 19.28 0.14 8.62
C GLY A 37 18.95 0.92 7.35
N GLY A 38 19.95 1.08 6.48
CA GLY A 38 19.98 2.09 5.42
C GLY A 38 18.80 2.06 4.45
N THR A 39 18.35 3.25 4.03
CA THR A 39 17.31 3.44 3.03
C THR A 39 17.96 3.58 1.64
N ASN A 40 17.49 2.85 0.63
CA ASN A 40 17.96 2.98 -0.76
C ASN A 40 16.85 3.53 -1.65
N LEU A 41 17.17 4.50 -2.51
CA LEU A 41 16.30 4.97 -3.58
C LEU A 41 16.79 4.40 -4.92
N PHE A 42 15.89 3.78 -5.67
CA PHE A 42 16.07 3.29 -7.02
C PHE A 42 15.21 4.13 -7.97
N VAL A 43 15.80 4.69 -9.02
CA VAL A 43 15.12 5.42 -10.09
C VAL A 43 15.38 4.66 -11.38
N ARG A 44 14.32 4.15 -12.03
CA ARG A 44 14.41 3.21 -13.16
C ARG A 44 14.05 3.87 -14.48
N GLU A 45 14.60 3.36 -15.58
CA GLU A 45 14.35 3.87 -16.94
C GLU A 45 12.87 3.77 -17.36
N ASN A 46 12.13 2.80 -16.80
CA ASN A 46 10.71 2.59 -17.07
C ASN A 46 9.78 3.62 -16.36
N GLY A 47 10.32 4.72 -15.84
CA GLY A 47 9.55 5.77 -15.17
C GLY A 47 9.12 5.46 -13.73
N HIS A 48 9.57 4.35 -13.14
CA HIS A 48 9.23 3.97 -11.76
C HIS A 48 10.38 4.19 -10.78
N PHE A 49 10.04 4.38 -9.51
CA PHE A 49 11.02 4.46 -8.43
C PHE A 49 10.65 3.55 -7.25
N ALA A 50 11.65 3.19 -6.45
CA ALA A 50 11.45 2.54 -5.16
C ALA A 50 12.38 3.08 -4.08
N ILE A 51 11.82 3.42 -2.92
CA ILE A 51 12.56 3.72 -1.69
C ILE A 51 12.38 2.53 -0.75
N VAL A 52 13.43 1.74 -0.57
CA VAL A 52 13.42 0.52 0.25
C VAL A 52 13.99 0.82 1.63
N PHE A 53 13.33 0.33 2.68
CA PHE A 53 13.72 0.46 4.08
C PHE A 53 13.41 -0.83 4.83
N PHE A 54 13.88 -0.95 6.07
CA PHE A 54 13.60 -2.11 6.89
C PHE A 54 12.10 -2.27 7.13
N GLY A 55 11.53 -3.35 6.61
CA GLY A 55 10.10 -3.66 6.73
C GLY A 55 9.19 -3.01 5.68
N GLY A 56 9.73 -2.52 4.54
CA GLY A 56 8.88 -2.16 3.40
C GLY A 56 9.53 -1.30 2.32
N ALA A 57 8.70 -0.82 1.39
CA ALA A 57 9.11 0.09 0.33
C ALA A 57 8.05 1.19 0.05
N ILE A 58 8.50 2.35 -0.43
CA ILE A 58 7.66 3.38 -1.07
C ILE A 58 7.90 3.34 -2.55
N VAL A 59 6.84 3.32 -3.34
CA VAL A 59 6.94 3.24 -4.80
C VAL A 59 6.01 4.15 -5.49
N GLY A 60 6.31 4.41 -6.76
CA GLY A 60 5.57 5.34 -7.57
C GLY A 60 6.22 5.58 -8.90
N GLU A 61 5.75 6.64 -9.53
CA GLU A 61 6.30 7.15 -10.78
C GLU A 61 7.26 8.28 -10.48
N TRP A 62 8.23 8.49 -11.36
CA TRP A 62 9.07 9.68 -11.33
C TRP A 62 9.02 10.44 -12.64
N ARG A 63 9.33 11.72 -12.57
CA ARG A 63 9.54 12.57 -13.74
C ARG A 63 10.63 13.59 -13.47
N GLN A 64 11.34 13.98 -14.52
CA GLN A 64 12.30 15.06 -14.48
C GLN A 64 11.68 16.36 -15.00
N GLN A 65 11.84 17.45 -14.25
CA GLN A 65 11.40 18.80 -14.59
C GLN A 65 12.61 19.74 -14.51
N GLY A 66 13.33 19.89 -15.62
CA GLY A 66 14.62 20.60 -15.62
C GLY A 66 15.64 19.87 -14.74
N SER A 67 16.24 20.56 -13.78
CA SER A 67 17.15 19.97 -12.80
C SER A 67 16.44 19.29 -11.62
N GLU A 68 15.11 19.22 -11.61
CA GLU A 68 14.35 18.61 -10.52
C GLU A 68 13.90 17.19 -10.87
N LEU A 69 14.14 16.24 -9.98
CA LEU A 69 13.52 14.92 -9.94
C LEU A 69 12.30 14.96 -9.03
N VAL A 70 11.13 14.65 -9.57
CA VAL A 70 9.87 14.54 -8.83
C VAL A 70 9.49 13.08 -8.70
N LEU A 71 9.47 12.56 -7.48
CA LEU A 71 8.97 11.24 -7.15
C LEU A 71 7.51 11.37 -6.67
N LYS A 72 6.59 10.67 -7.34
CA LYS A 72 5.17 10.65 -7.02
C LYS A 72 4.77 9.26 -6.53
N PRO A 73 4.70 9.04 -5.20
CA PRO A 73 4.31 7.75 -4.66
C PRO A 73 2.91 7.34 -5.13
N PHE A 74 2.76 6.06 -5.41
CA PHE A 74 1.48 5.42 -5.51
C PHE A 74 0.82 5.38 -4.13
N ASN A 75 -0.36 5.96 -4.04
CA ASN A 75 -1.15 6.02 -2.83
C ASN A 75 -2.53 5.45 -3.11
N PRO A 76 -3.13 4.71 -2.16
CA PRO A 76 -4.54 4.36 -2.27
C PRO A 76 -5.38 5.64 -2.21
N ALA A 77 -6.49 5.67 -2.95
CA ALA A 77 -7.40 6.82 -2.98
C ALA A 77 -7.99 7.16 -1.59
N ALA A 78 -8.06 6.16 -0.71
CA ALA A 78 -8.46 6.29 0.69
C ALA A 78 -7.47 5.52 1.57
N PRO A 79 -7.31 5.89 2.85
CA PRO A 79 -6.43 5.20 3.77
C PRO A 79 -6.98 3.83 4.21
N PHE A 80 -8.07 3.36 3.61
CA PHE A 80 -8.64 2.07 3.87
C PHE A 80 -9.38 1.52 2.67
N SER A 81 -9.55 0.21 2.67
CA SER A 81 -10.45 -0.52 1.79
C SER A 81 -11.37 -1.39 2.62
N VAL A 82 -12.59 -1.58 2.11
CA VAL A 82 -13.59 -2.46 2.68
C VAL A 82 -13.94 -3.47 1.61
N HIS A 83 -13.81 -4.74 1.94
CA HIS A 83 -14.27 -5.83 1.09
C HIS A 83 -15.33 -6.61 1.84
N GLY A 84 -16.41 -6.98 1.16
CA GLY A 84 -17.56 -7.63 1.76
C GLY A 84 -17.97 -8.87 1.00
N ARG A 85 -18.49 -9.84 1.74
CA ARG A 85 -19.22 -10.98 1.19
C ARG A 85 -20.51 -11.21 1.97
N TYR A 86 -21.44 -11.93 1.37
CA TYR A 86 -22.57 -12.48 2.10
C TYR A 86 -22.16 -13.81 2.71
N ASN A 87 -22.42 -13.96 4.00
CA ASN A 87 -22.20 -15.17 4.77
C ASN A 87 -23.54 -15.60 5.37
N PRO A 88 -24.16 -16.67 4.83
CA PRO A 88 -25.48 -17.12 5.27
C PRO A 88 -25.48 -17.63 6.72
N ASN A 89 -24.32 -18.02 7.26
CA ASN A 89 -24.20 -18.54 8.62
C ASN A 89 -24.22 -17.45 9.70
N LEU A 90 -24.11 -16.16 9.32
CA LEU A 90 -24.13 -15.05 10.28
C LEU A 90 -25.54 -14.52 10.58
N ASN A 91 -26.59 -15.06 9.96
CA ASN A 91 -27.97 -14.61 10.14
C ASN A 91 -28.10 -13.07 10.01
N LYS A 92 -28.57 -12.39 11.06
CA LYS A 92 -28.71 -10.93 11.13
C LYS A 92 -27.44 -10.19 11.58
N GLY A 93 -26.42 -10.92 12.01
CA GLY A 93 -25.18 -10.36 12.54
C GLY A 93 -24.18 -9.97 11.46
N MET A 94 -23.01 -9.53 11.90
CA MET A 94 -21.88 -9.27 11.01
C MET A 94 -20.54 -9.67 11.63
N ARG A 95 -19.53 -9.81 10.76
CA ARG A 95 -18.11 -9.92 11.14
C ARG A 95 -17.28 -8.85 10.44
N LEU A 96 -16.29 -8.32 11.15
CA LEU A 96 -15.29 -7.38 10.66
C LEU A 96 -13.91 -7.96 10.99
N MET A 97 -13.14 -8.36 9.98
CA MET A 97 -11.72 -8.65 10.12
C MET A 97 -10.91 -7.40 9.82
N PHE A 98 -9.98 -7.06 10.72
CA PHE A 98 -9.13 -5.87 10.61
C PHE A 98 -7.68 -6.24 10.25
N ARG A 99 -7.13 -5.57 9.23
CA ARG A 99 -5.71 -5.67 8.81
C ARG A 99 -5.05 -4.29 8.78
N GLY A 100 -3.83 -4.15 9.30
CA GLY A 100 -3.10 -2.88 9.29
C GLY A 100 -3.48 -1.90 10.40
N TYR A 101 -4.07 -2.40 11.49
CA TYR A 101 -4.60 -1.60 12.61
C TYR A 101 -3.65 -1.52 13.82
N GLU A 102 -2.56 -2.27 13.81
CA GLU A 102 -1.49 -2.31 14.80
C GLU A 102 -0.83 -0.94 15.08
N TRP A 103 -0.94 0.02 14.16
CA TRP A 103 -0.40 1.38 14.30
C TRP A 103 -1.49 2.47 14.21
N GLY A 104 -2.76 2.09 14.28
CA GLY A 104 -3.87 2.91 13.79
C GLY A 104 -4.52 3.84 14.82
N ASN A 105 -4.53 5.14 14.52
CA ASN A 105 -5.48 6.11 15.08
C ASN A 105 -6.78 6.11 14.24
N VAL A 106 -7.46 4.96 14.18
CA VAL A 106 -8.69 4.78 13.38
C VAL A 106 -9.85 4.44 14.29
N LEU A 107 -10.95 5.20 14.15
CA LEU A 107 -12.21 4.88 14.78
C LEU A 107 -13.16 4.26 13.76
N VAL A 108 -13.89 3.24 14.20
CA VAL A 108 -14.91 2.54 13.43
C VAL A 108 -16.27 2.78 14.07
N GLY A 109 -17.25 3.15 13.26
CA GLY A 109 -18.62 3.39 13.66
C GLY A 109 -19.56 2.36 13.03
N GLU A 110 -20.23 1.61 13.89
CA GLU A 110 -21.32 0.68 13.52
C GLU A 110 -22.70 1.34 13.74
N LYS A 111 -22.73 2.52 14.37
CA LYS A 111 -23.95 3.28 14.64
C LYS A 111 -23.68 4.76 14.38
N ALA A 112 -24.65 5.45 13.78
CA ALA A 112 -24.53 6.87 13.49
C ALA A 112 -24.13 7.66 14.76
N GLY A 113 -23.10 8.51 14.62
CA GLY A 113 -22.58 9.36 15.69
C GLY A 113 -21.83 8.63 16.82
N LYS A 114 -21.63 7.31 16.76
CA LYS A 114 -20.88 6.55 17.78
C LYS A 114 -19.73 5.80 17.13
N MET A 115 -18.51 6.10 17.55
CA MET A 115 -17.31 5.47 17.02
C MET A 115 -16.45 4.86 18.14
N ARG A 116 -15.68 3.84 17.79
CA ARG A 116 -14.84 3.05 18.71
C ARG A 116 -13.47 2.86 18.10
N SER A 117 -12.42 2.89 18.90
CA SER A 117 -11.12 2.37 18.46
C SER A 117 -11.25 0.87 18.14
N VAL A 118 -10.50 0.39 17.16
CA VAL A 118 -10.49 -1.05 16.84
C VAL A 118 -9.86 -1.83 17.99
N LEU A 119 -8.70 -1.37 18.49
CA LEU A 119 -7.93 -1.97 19.57
C LEU A 119 -7.93 -1.05 20.79
N ASN A 120 -7.68 -1.60 21.99
CA ASN A 120 -7.29 -0.79 23.14
C ASN A 120 -5.86 -0.25 23.00
N ASP A 121 -5.56 0.78 23.78
CA ASP A 121 -4.19 1.23 24.03
C ASP A 121 -3.33 0.05 24.53
N ASP A 122 -2.05 0.05 24.16
CA ASP A 122 -1.05 -0.98 24.52
C ASP A 122 -1.33 -2.41 24.01
N ALA A 123 -2.07 -2.56 22.90
CA ALA A 123 -2.26 -3.85 22.23
C ALA A 123 -0.97 -4.33 21.51
N GLY A 124 0.09 -4.63 22.27
CA GLY A 124 1.38 -5.10 21.73
C GLY A 124 1.43 -6.58 21.36
N CYS A 125 0.45 -7.37 21.77
CA CYS A 125 0.40 -8.83 21.61
C CYS A 125 -0.65 -9.28 20.56
N LEU A 126 -0.62 -8.67 19.39
CA LEU A 126 -1.62 -8.95 18.35
C LEU A 126 -1.44 -10.36 17.80
N LYS A 127 -2.53 -11.12 17.79
CA LYS A 127 -2.64 -12.40 17.09
C LYS A 127 -3.64 -12.23 15.95
N SER A 128 -3.16 -12.40 14.73
CA SER A 128 -4.03 -12.46 13.55
C SER A 128 -4.86 -13.75 13.58
N PRO A 129 -6.10 -13.76 13.07
CA PRO A 129 -6.84 -12.61 12.53
C PRO A 129 -7.55 -11.78 13.61
N LEU A 130 -7.61 -10.46 13.41
CA LEU A 130 -8.32 -9.54 14.30
C LEU A 130 -9.80 -9.45 13.91
N VAL A 131 -10.62 -10.38 14.42
CA VAL A 131 -12.03 -10.51 14.03
C VAL A 131 -12.97 -10.01 15.13
N TYR A 132 -13.78 -9.01 14.79
CA TYR A 132 -14.88 -8.53 15.60
C TYR A 132 -16.22 -9.08 15.07
N ALA A 133 -17.14 -9.42 15.97
CA ALA A 133 -18.48 -9.87 15.61
C ALA A 133 -19.54 -9.02 16.31
N ALA A 134 -20.59 -8.68 15.58
CA ALA A 134 -21.76 -7.98 16.09
C ALA A 134 -23.04 -8.77 15.81
N ALA A 135 -24.00 -8.68 16.72
CA ALA A 135 -25.30 -9.35 16.60
C ALA A 135 -26.20 -8.75 15.51
N GLU A 136 -25.96 -7.49 15.15
CA GLU A 136 -26.70 -6.76 14.12
C GLU A 136 -25.74 -6.14 13.12
N LYS A 137 -26.16 -6.13 11.86
CA LYS A 137 -25.45 -5.45 10.78
C LYS A 137 -25.99 -4.04 10.56
N PRO A 138 -25.14 -3.00 10.56
CA PRO A 138 -25.57 -1.64 10.24
C PRO A 138 -25.76 -1.46 8.73
N GLN A 139 -26.58 -0.49 8.33
CA GLN A 139 -26.72 -0.11 6.91
C GLN A 139 -25.41 0.45 6.34
N LYS A 140 -24.66 1.20 7.15
CA LYS A 140 -23.37 1.79 6.79
C LYS A 140 -22.30 1.45 7.82
N LEU A 141 -21.10 1.17 7.33
CA LEU A 141 -19.88 1.19 8.14
C LEU A 141 -19.25 2.57 8.01
N SER A 142 -18.80 3.12 9.14
CA SER A 142 -18.15 4.43 9.19
C SER A 142 -16.72 4.30 9.67
N PHE A 143 -15.82 5.09 9.10
CA PHE A 143 -14.41 5.05 9.42
C PHE A 143 -13.89 6.48 9.56
N LEU A 144 -13.20 6.77 10.66
CA LEU A 144 -12.55 8.05 10.91
C LEU A 144 -11.07 7.81 11.14
N LYS A 145 -10.24 8.28 10.21
CA LYS A 145 -8.80 8.41 10.43
C LYS A 145 -8.59 9.71 11.20
N LEU A 146 -8.13 9.62 12.44
CA LEU A 146 -7.86 10.80 13.26
C LEU A 146 -6.60 11.52 12.76
N ALA A 147 -6.55 12.83 13.00
CA ALA A 147 -5.35 13.60 12.75
C ALA A 147 -4.20 13.13 13.67
N GLY A 148 -2.97 13.12 13.15
CA GLY A 148 -1.81 12.65 13.90
C GLY A 148 -0.51 13.13 13.30
N LYS A 149 0.55 13.12 14.11
CA LYS A 149 1.92 13.41 13.68
C LYS A 149 2.41 12.23 12.85
N GLY A 150 2.39 12.36 11.53
CA GLY A 150 2.95 11.35 10.63
C GLY A 150 4.46 11.21 10.84
N ASN A 151 5.02 10.10 10.36
CA ASN A 151 6.47 9.96 10.25
C ASN A 151 7.01 11.15 9.43
N LYS A 152 8.06 11.80 9.94
CA LYS A 152 8.71 13.01 9.36
C LYS A 152 7.97 14.35 9.54
N GLY A 153 7.05 14.47 10.50
CA GLY A 153 6.54 15.77 10.95
C GLY A 153 5.39 16.35 10.12
N PHE A 154 4.82 15.58 9.20
CA PHE A 154 3.60 15.95 8.48
C PHE A 154 2.36 15.62 9.30
N TYR A 155 1.44 16.57 9.45
CA TYR A 155 0.16 16.32 10.11
C TYR A 155 -0.80 15.65 9.12
N ALA A 156 -1.22 14.42 9.40
CA ALA A 156 -2.37 13.86 8.70
C ALA A 156 -3.63 14.64 9.11
N VAL A 157 -4.43 15.09 8.15
CA VAL A 157 -5.73 15.70 8.41
C VAL A 157 -6.73 14.58 8.72
N ALA A 158 -7.60 14.80 9.71
CA ALA A 158 -8.67 13.86 10.00
C ALA A 158 -9.58 13.70 8.78
N LYS A 159 -9.94 12.46 8.43
CA LYS A 159 -10.82 12.17 7.30
C LYS A 159 -11.84 11.11 7.66
N TYR A 160 -13.09 11.40 7.32
CA TYR A 160 -14.23 10.53 7.57
C TYR A 160 -14.72 9.90 6.27
N TYR A 161 -15.09 8.63 6.35
CA TYR A 161 -15.65 7.92 5.21
C TYR A 161 -16.74 6.96 5.63
N GLN A 162 -17.59 6.61 4.67
CA GLN A 162 -18.68 5.65 4.83
C GLN A 162 -18.66 4.61 3.71
N SER A 163 -19.17 3.43 4.02
CA SER A 163 -19.41 2.37 3.05
C SER A 163 -20.77 1.73 3.31
N ASP A 164 -21.61 1.62 2.28
CA ASP A 164 -22.87 0.91 2.35
C ASP A 164 -22.64 -0.60 2.45
N THR A 165 -23.22 -1.23 3.46
CA THR A 165 -23.04 -2.67 3.68
C THR A 165 -23.84 -3.52 2.70
N GLY A 166 -24.89 -2.96 2.10
CA GLY A 166 -25.75 -3.63 1.12
C GLY A 166 -26.21 -5.01 1.58
N ARG A 167 -25.96 -6.04 0.76
CA ARG A 167 -26.26 -7.45 1.08
C ARG A 167 -25.19 -8.14 1.93
N TYR A 168 -23.98 -7.58 2.00
CA TYR A 168 -22.85 -8.22 2.66
C TYR A 168 -23.00 -8.17 4.18
N ASN A 169 -22.42 -9.11 4.90
CA ASN A 169 -22.43 -9.16 6.37
C ASN A 169 -21.11 -9.70 6.96
N ASP A 170 -20.12 -9.94 6.12
CA ASP A 170 -18.81 -10.43 6.52
C ASP A 170 -17.78 -9.63 5.75
N PHE A 171 -16.95 -8.89 6.47
CA PHE A 171 -16.14 -7.81 5.93
C PHE A 171 -14.68 -7.97 6.31
N ILE A 172 -13.80 -7.63 5.37
CA ILE A 172 -12.38 -7.41 5.59
C ILE A 172 -12.13 -5.91 5.44
N VAL A 173 -11.58 -5.29 6.48
CA VAL A 173 -11.23 -3.88 6.49
C VAL A 173 -9.72 -3.78 6.57
N THR A 174 -9.11 -3.27 5.51
CA THR A 174 -7.66 -3.03 5.46
C THR A 174 -7.41 -1.55 5.67
N HIS A 175 -6.58 -1.22 6.65
CA HIS A 175 -6.06 0.13 6.85
C HIS A 175 -4.64 0.23 6.28
N TYR A 176 -4.46 1.17 5.35
CA TYR A 176 -3.17 1.43 4.73
C TYR A 176 -2.41 2.46 5.56
N ARG A 177 -1.24 2.04 6.07
CA ARG A 177 -0.42 2.79 7.02
C ARG A 177 -0.06 4.18 6.52
N LEU A 178 0.26 4.33 5.23
CA LEU A 178 0.97 5.51 4.73
C LEU A 178 0.30 6.06 3.46
N THR A 179 0.00 7.35 3.49
CA THR A 179 -0.18 8.18 2.31
C THR A 179 1.05 9.07 2.21
N TYR A 180 1.88 8.84 1.20
CA TYR A 180 3.13 9.55 1.02
C TYR A 180 2.92 10.77 0.13
N GLN A 181 3.59 11.88 0.46
CA GLN A 181 3.60 13.06 -0.39
C GLN A 181 4.65 12.90 -1.50
N ASP A 182 4.48 13.67 -2.57
CA ASP A 182 5.49 13.84 -3.60
C ASP A 182 6.81 14.29 -2.97
N GLN A 183 7.91 13.69 -3.41
CA GLN A 183 9.26 14.05 -2.98
C GLN A 183 9.99 14.71 -4.13
N ARG A 184 10.70 15.80 -3.86
CA ARG A 184 11.40 16.60 -4.86
C ARG A 184 12.87 16.67 -4.52
N TYR A 185 13.70 16.40 -5.52
CA TYR A 185 15.14 16.44 -5.40
C TYR A 185 15.75 17.29 -6.51
N THR A 186 16.78 18.05 -6.18
CA THR A 186 17.63 18.69 -7.19
C THR A 186 18.69 17.68 -7.63
N ILE A 187 18.78 17.47 -8.94
CA ILE A 187 19.76 16.60 -9.58
C ILE A 187 21.09 17.34 -9.66
N THR A 188 22.16 16.72 -9.17
CA THR A 188 23.53 17.24 -9.21
C THR A 188 24.46 16.22 -9.87
N ASP A 189 25.67 16.65 -10.23
CA ASP A 189 26.68 15.77 -10.81
C ASP A 189 27.09 14.61 -9.88
N ARG A 190 26.87 14.76 -8.56
CA ARG A 190 27.23 13.76 -7.54
C ARG A 190 26.03 12.94 -7.05
N GLY A 191 24.81 13.34 -7.38
CA GLY A 191 23.59 12.65 -6.95
C GLY A 191 22.38 13.56 -6.84
N LEU A 192 21.75 13.56 -5.67
CA LEU A 192 20.50 14.28 -5.40
C LEU A 192 20.64 15.14 -4.14
N VAL A 193 19.94 16.28 -4.11
CA VAL A 193 19.76 17.10 -2.91
C VAL A 193 18.26 17.16 -2.59
N ASP A 194 17.88 16.85 -1.35
CA ASP A 194 16.48 16.92 -0.90
C ASP A 194 16.03 18.39 -0.84
N ASN A 195 15.02 18.77 -1.64
CA ASN A 195 14.57 20.16 -1.71
C ASN A 195 13.96 20.65 -0.39
N ASN A 196 13.42 19.75 0.45
CA ASN A 196 12.90 20.09 1.77
C ASN A 196 14.01 20.12 2.84
N ARG A 197 15.17 19.51 2.56
CA ARG A 197 16.31 19.42 3.46
C ARG A 197 17.60 19.64 2.65
N PRO A 198 17.89 20.87 2.21
CA PRO A 198 18.96 21.16 1.24
C PRO A 198 20.37 20.82 1.75
N HIS A 199 20.54 20.56 3.04
CA HIS A 199 21.80 20.08 3.63
C HIS A 199 21.98 18.55 3.54
N VAL A 200 20.97 17.82 3.06
CA VAL A 200 21.00 16.36 2.90
C VAL A 200 21.34 16.06 1.44
N GLU A 201 22.62 15.79 1.18
CA GLU A 201 23.09 15.26 -0.09
C GLU A 201 22.96 13.73 -0.09
N ILE A 202 22.34 13.20 -1.14
CA ILE A 202 22.13 11.78 -1.37
C ILE A 202 23.02 11.40 -2.55
N LEU A 203 24.09 10.69 -2.26
CA LEU A 203 25.08 10.31 -3.27
C LEU A 203 24.49 9.24 -4.19
N LYS A 204 24.71 9.41 -5.49
CA LYS A 204 24.50 8.34 -6.46
C LYS A 204 25.51 7.24 -6.14
N SER A 205 25.03 6.02 -5.98
CA SER A 205 25.89 4.87 -5.75
C SER A 205 26.79 4.68 -6.97
N SER A 206 28.10 4.62 -6.76
CA SER A 206 29.08 4.21 -7.77
C SER A 206 29.12 2.70 -7.95
N ASP A 207 28.62 1.96 -6.95
CA ASP A 207 28.37 0.53 -7.10
C ASP A 207 27.23 0.42 -8.12
N GLU A 208 27.52 -0.17 -9.29
CA GLU A 208 26.49 -0.62 -10.23
C GLU A 208 25.43 -1.41 -9.47
N ILE A 209 24.22 -1.48 -10.03
CA ILE A 209 23.01 -2.10 -9.48
C ILE A 209 23.26 -3.51 -8.86
N ASP A 210 24.36 -4.15 -9.26
CA ASP A 210 24.97 -5.44 -8.93
C ASP A 210 25.07 -5.89 -7.46
N LYS A 211 24.82 -5.04 -6.45
CA LYS A 211 24.82 -5.49 -5.05
C LYS A 211 23.49 -6.05 -4.57
N TYR A 212 22.40 -5.68 -5.22
CA TYR A 212 21.12 -6.38 -5.08
C TYR A 212 21.03 -7.34 -6.25
N LYS A 213 20.82 -8.63 -5.98
CA LYS A 213 20.62 -9.60 -7.07
C LYS A 213 19.39 -9.14 -7.87
N GLU A 214 19.34 -9.45 -9.16
CA GLU A 214 18.18 -9.18 -10.01
C GLU A 214 16.88 -9.73 -9.37
N GLU A 215 17.01 -10.81 -8.61
CA GLU A 215 15.98 -11.43 -7.77
C GLU A 215 15.49 -10.51 -6.63
N ASP A 216 16.38 -9.86 -5.88
CA ASP A 216 16.02 -8.92 -4.80
C ASP A 216 15.26 -7.71 -5.38
N LEU A 217 15.65 -7.23 -6.56
CA LEU A 217 15.01 -6.11 -7.24
C LEU A 217 13.64 -6.48 -7.82
N LYS A 218 13.51 -7.68 -8.43
CA LYS A 218 12.22 -8.23 -8.86
C LYS A 218 11.29 -8.46 -7.67
N GLN A 219 11.83 -8.91 -6.54
CA GLN A 219 11.09 -9.10 -5.31
C GLN A 219 10.64 -7.77 -4.69
N ILE A 220 11.52 -6.76 -4.65
CA ILE A 220 11.13 -5.40 -4.24
C ILE A 220 10.03 -4.88 -5.16
N GLU A 221 10.19 -4.96 -6.49
CA GLU A 221 9.17 -4.54 -7.47
C GLU A 221 7.84 -5.31 -7.32
N SER A 222 7.86 -6.58 -6.93
CA SER A 222 6.66 -7.39 -6.74
C SER A 222 5.92 -7.07 -5.42
N TYR A 223 6.63 -6.84 -4.31
CA TYR A 223 6.03 -6.34 -3.05
C TYR A 223 5.41 -4.97 -3.26
N VAL A 224 6.05 -4.18 -4.10
CA VAL A 224 5.71 -2.81 -4.47
C VAL A 224 4.44 -2.73 -5.30
N LEU A 225 4.26 -3.57 -6.31
CA LEU A 225 3.08 -3.52 -7.16
C LEU A 225 1.83 -4.11 -6.48
N ASN A 226 2.01 -5.05 -5.53
CA ASN A 226 0.90 -5.75 -4.89
C ASN A 226 0.55 -5.28 -3.47
N GLU A 227 1.49 -4.84 -2.63
CA GLU A 227 1.17 -4.42 -1.26
C GLU A 227 0.83 -2.93 -1.12
N THR A 228 1.33 -2.07 -2.01
CA THR A 228 1.23 -0.60 -1.84
C THR A 228 0.32 0.12 -2.84
N VAL A 229 -0.12 -0.52 -3.93
CA VAL A 229 -0.67 0.23 -5.07
C VAL A 229 -2.02 -0.26 -5.57
N LYS A 230 -2.25 -1.58 -5.62
CA LYS A 230 -3.49 -2.12 -6.15
C LYS A 230 -4.40 -2.56 -5.02
N VAL A 231 -5.33 -1.66 -4.64
CA VAL A 231 -6.52 -2.07 -3.89
C VAL A 231 -7.33 -2.99 -4.80
N HIS A 232 -7.12 -4.31 -4.67
CA HIS A 232 -7.76 -5.32 -5.50
C HIS A 232 -9.29 -5.18 -5.45
N GLU A 233 -9.95 -5.38 -6.59
CA GLU A 233 -11.42 -5.35 -6.68
C GLU A 233 -12.06 -6.56 -5.99
N ALA A 234 -11.32 -7.66 -5.84
CA ALA A 234 -11.73 -8.81 -5.07
C ALA A 234 -10.56 -9.39 -4.27
N LEU A 235 -10.87 -10.00 -3.14
CA LEU A 235 -9.94 -10.77 -2.32
C LEU A 235 -10.41 -12.23 -2.27
N TRP A 236 -9.45 -13.15 -2.35
CA TRP A 236 -9.67 -14.59 -2.21
C TRP A 236 -9.09 -15.05 -0.89
N VAL A 237 -9.93 -15.58 -0.02
CA VAL A 237 -9.59 -15.74 1.39
C VAL A 237 -10.13 -17.07 1.92
N ASN A 238 -9.32 -17.83 2.65
CA ASN A 238 -9.80 -19.07 3.29
C ASN A 238 -10.53 -18.79 4.63
N PRO A 239 -11.07 -19.82 5.31
CA PRO A 239 -11.75 -19.64 6.60
C PRO A 239 -10.90 -19.06 7.73
N GLN A 240 -9.57 -19.20 7.67
CA GLN A 240 -8.62 -18.68 8.66
C GLN A 240 -8.08 -17.29 8.28
N TYR A 241 -8.64 -16.65 7.25
CA TYR A 241 -8.19 -15.37 6.71
C TYR A 241 -6.78 -15.37 6.08
N LYS A 242 -6.32 -16.52 5.58
CA LYS A 242 -5.19 -16.57 4.63
C LYS A 242 -5.64 -16.02 3.29
N PHE A 243 -4.83 -15.13 2.70
CA PHE A 243 -5.10 -14.49 1.42
C PHE A 243 -4.46 -15.29 0.29
N HIS A 244 -5.15 -15.36 -0.83
CA HIS A 244 -4.74 -16.06 -2.04
C HIS A 244 -4.77 -15.11 -3.22
N ILE A 245 -3.84 -15.32 -4.17
CA ILE A 245 -3.90 -14.67 -5.48
C ILE A 245 -4.54 -15.66 -6.46
N ALA A 246 -5.53 -15.21 -7.23
CA ALA A 246 -6.02 -16.02 -8.35
C ALA A 246 -4.96 -16.05 -9.46
N GLU A 247 -4.69 -17.21 -10.04
CA GLU A 247 -3.66 -17.44 -11.07
C GLU A 247 -3.71 -16.43 -12.23
N GLU A 248 -4.91 -16.10 -12.72
CA GLU A 248 -5.11 -15.07 -13.76
C GLU A 248 -4.61 -13.67 -13.38
N SER A 249 -4.46 -13.41 -12.07
CA SER A 249 -3.95 -12.17 -11.49
C SER A 249 -2.55 -12.31 -10.90
N ALA A 250 -1.97 -13.52 -10.93
CA ALA A 250 -0.61 -13.76 -10.46
C ALA A 250 0.38 -13.20 -11.49
N SER A 251 1.29 -12.35 -11.03
CA SER A 251 2.54 -12.12 -11.76
C SER A 251 3.38 -13.40 -11.71
N GLU A 252 4.30 -13.60 -12.66
CA GLU A 252 5.26 -14.74 -12.69
C GLU A 252 6.16 -14.88 -11.44
N ILE A 253 5.96 -14.06 -10.41
CA ILE A 253 6.74 -14.03 -9.17
C ILE A 253 5.86 -14.62 -8.06
N GLU A 254 6.22 -15.82 -7.60
CA GLU A 254 5.62 -16.48 -6.43
C GLU A 254 6.03 -15.76 -5.13
N TYR A 255 5.08 -15.62 -4.20
CA TYR A 255 5.29 -14.95 -2.91
C TYR A 255 5.37 -15.99 -1.79
N GLU A 256 6.29 -15.83 -0.83
CA GLU A 256 6.45 -16.77 0.30
C GLU A 256 5.17 -16.90 1.17
N ASP A 257 4.36 -15.84 1.31
CA ASP A 257 3.18 -15.82 2.18
C ASP A 257 1.83 -15.82 1.44
N GLN A 258 1.81 -15.70 0.10
CA GLN A 258 0.57 -15.72 -0.69
C GLN A 258 0.56 -16.95 -1.59
N SER A 259 -0.29 -17.90 -1.24
CA SER A 259 -0.55 -19.06 -2.09
C SER A 259 -1.36 -18.65 -3.31
N VAL A 260 -0.87 -18.98 -4.50
CA VAL A 260 -1.61 -18.87 -5.75
C VAL A 260 -2.66 -19.99 -5.80
N ILE A 261 -3.87 -19.66 -6.24
CA ILE A 261 -4.95 -20.62 -6.48
C ILE A 261 -5.41 -20.53 -7.93
N SER A 262 -5.69 -21.69 -8.53
CA SER A 262 -6.40 -21.74 -9.81
C SER A 262 -7.90 -21.85 -9.54
N LEU A 263 -8.70 -20.90 -10.03
CA LEU A 263 -10.17 -20.94 -9.81
C LEU A 263 -10.83 -22.12 -10.54
N GLU A 264 -10.16 -22.67 -11.56
CA GLU A 264 -10.59 -23.89 -12.25
C GLU A 264 -10.61 -25.11 -11.33
N ASP A 265 -9.82 -25.13 -10.26
CA ASP A 265 -9.82 -26.23 -9.28
C ASP A 265 -11.02 -26.20 -8.34
N TYR A 266 -11.87 -25.17 -8.43
CA TYR A 266 -12.98 -24.95 -7.53
C TYR A 266 -14.34 -25.04 -8.23
N ARG A 267 -15.36 -25.37 -7.45
CA ARG A 267 -16.77 -25.27 -7.82
C ARG A 267 -17.45 -24.28 -6.88
N PHE A 268 -18.18 -23.33 -7.44
CA PHE A 268 -18.98 -22.40 -6.64
C PHE A 268 -20.17 -23.14 -5.99
N ASP A 269 -20.29 -23.00 -4.66
CA ASP A 269 -21.45 -23.39 -3.88
C ASP A 269 -22.30 -22.15 -3.55
N PRO A 270 -23.48 -22.00 -4.18
CA PRO A 270 -24.36 -20.86 -3.92
C PRO A 270 -24.96 -20.89 -2.52
N LYS A 271 -25.07 -22.05 -1.87
CA LYS A 271 -25.65 -22.15 -0.52
C LYS A 271 -24.74 -21.56 0.54
N GLY A 272 -23.44 -21.84 0.47
CA GLY A 272 -22.42 -21.26 1.35
C GLY A 272 -21.86 -19.93 0.86
N ASN A 273 -22.18 -19.51 -0.37
CA ASN A 273 -21.52 -18.42 -1.09
C ASN A 273 -19.98 -18.57 -1.02
N ALA A 274 -19.51 -19.75 -1.43
CA ALA A 274 -18.12 -20.18 -1.26
C ALA A 274 -17.65 -20.98 -2.48
N TYR A 275 -16.33 -21.06 -2.67
CA TYR A 275 -15.68 -21.88 -3.67
C TYR A 275 -15.12 -23.11 -2.98
N LEU A 276 -15.60 -24.29 -3.37
CA LEU A 276 -15.18 -25.57 -2.81
C LEU A 276 -14.24 -26.27 -3.78
N ARG A 277 -13.08 -26.72 -3.31
CA ARG A 277 -12.11 -27.44 -4.13
C ARG A 277 -12.74 -28.72 -4.67
N LYS A 278 -12.60 -28.98 -5.97
CA LYS A 278 -13.18 -30.15 -6.66
C LYS A 278 -12.60 -31.45 -6.11
N MET A 279 -11.31 -31.45 -5.79
CA MET A 279 -10.58 -32.53 -5.14
C MET A 279 -9.98 -32.00 -3.83
N PRO A 280 -10.73 -32.05 -2.72
CA PRO A 280 -10.25 -31.54 -1.44
C PRO A 280 -9.10 -32.39 -0.92
N ASP A 281 -8.10 -31.73 -0.32
CA ASP A 281 -7.02 -32.38 0.39
C ASP A 281 -7.57 -32.90 1.73
N ALA A 282 -7.60 -34.23 1.89
CA ALA A 282 -8.17 -34.89 3.07
C ALA A 282 -7.30 -34.74 4.32
N GLU A 283 -6.01 -34.39 4.16
CA GLU A 283 -5.11 -34.19 5.29
C GLU A 283 -5.31 -32.81 5.94
N GLN A 284 -5.79 -31.82 5.16
CA GLN A 284 -6.04 -30.47 5.64
C GLN A 284 -7.32 -30.36 6.47
N LYS A 285 -7.15 -29.96 7.73
CA LYS A 285 -8.24 -29.73 8.68
C LYS A 285 -8.79 -28.30 8.57
N PRO A 286 -10.08 -28.06 8.85
CA PRO A 286 -10.69 -26.73 8.73
C PRO A 286 -9.99 -25.61 9.51
N GLU A 287 -9.33 -25.96 10.61
CA GLU A 287 -8.54 -25.07 11.46
C GLU A 287 -7.14 -24.76 10.92
N ASP A 288 -6.64 -25.50 9.93
CA ASP A 288 -5.30 -25.29 9.39
C ASP A 288 -5.26 -23.95 8.64
N TYR A 289 -4.29 -23.11 8.98
CA TYR A 289 -4.10 -21.79 8.33
C TYR A 289 -3.88 -21.92 6.81
N GLU A 290 -3.27 -23.03 6.40
CA GLU A 290 -2.97 -23.38 5.01
C GLU A 290 -4.14 -24.06 4.29
N ASN A 291 -5.26 -24.34 4.99
CA ASN A 291 -6.38 -25.03 4.38
C ASN A 291 -6.99 -24.21 3.25
N SER A 292 -6.91 -24.74 2.02
CA SER A 292 -7.43 -24.09 0.82
C SER A 292 -8.59 -24.87 0.19
N ASN A 293 -9.16 -25.86 0.89
CA ASN A 293 -10.31 -26.62 0.40
C ASN A 293 -11.57 -25.77 0.25
N VAL A 294 -11.65 -24.66 0.98
CA VAL A 294 -12.72 -23.67 0.90
C VAL A 294 -12.10 -22.30 0.72
N ILE A 295 -12.52 -21.58 -0.32
CA ILE A 295 -12.10 -20.20 -0.57
C ILE A 295 -13.33 -19.32 -0.68
N TYR A 296 -13.20 -18.10 -0.17
CA TYR A 296 -14.23 -17.09 -0.14
C TYR A 296 -13.80 -15.89 -0.98
N ARG A 297 -14.72 -15.39 -1.80
CA ARG A 297 -14.52 -14.16 -2.57
C ARG A 297 -15.15 -13.00 -1.82
N TYR A 298 -14.35 -12.00 -1.46
CA TYR A 298 -14.82 -10.73 -0.91
C TYR A 298 -14.72 -9.66 -2.00
N GLU A 299 -15.79 -8.93 -2.24
CA GLU A 299 -15.88 -7.88 -3.26
C GLU A 299 -15.57 -6.53 -2.61
N LYS A 300 -14.82 -5.67 -3.30
CA LYS A 300 -14.54 -4.32 -2.83
C LYS A 300 -15.82 -3.49 -2.81
N LEU A 301 -16.09 -2.85 -1.68
CA LEU A 301 -17.20 -1.92 -1.52
C LEU A 301 -16.73 -0.50 -1.86
N SER A 302 -17.66 0.30 -2.36
CA SER A 302 -17.44 1.73 -2.53
C SER A 302 -17.26 2.41 -1.18
N LEU A 303 -16.41 3.44 -1.18
CA LEU A 303 -16.03 4.16 0.01
C LEU A 303 -16.13 5.66 -0.27
N GLU A 304 -17.02 6.33 0.44
CA GLU A 304 -17.33 7.73 0.20
C GLU A 304 -16.66 8.60 1.25
N ALA A 305 -15.82 9.53 0.81
CA ALA A 305 -15.28 10.57 1.69
C ALA A 305 -16.37 11.60 2.01
N ASN A 306 -16.51 11.93 3.28
CA ASN A 306 -17.56 12.83 3.78
C ASN A 306 -16.98 13.81 4.79
N ASP A 307 -17.68 14.91 5.03
CA ASP A 307 -17.40 15.78 6.16
C ASP A 307 -17.53 15.00 7.47
N ILE A 308 -16.69 15.34 8.45
CA ILE A 308 -16.70 14.67 9.75
C ILE A 308 -18.00 15.09 10.48
N PRO A 309 -18.97 14.20 10.69
CA PRO A 309 -20.18 14.54 11.42
C PRO A 309 -19.87 14.67 12.91
N PRO A 310 -20.74 15.29 13.73
CA PRO A 310 -20.64 15.17 15.18
C PRO A 310 -20.60 13.69 15.62
N TYR A 311 -19.64 13.33 16.47
CA TYR A 311 -19.47 11.96 16.95
C TYR A 311 -19.07 11.91 18.42
N GLN A 312 -19.40 10.78 19.05
CA GLN A 312 -18.91 10.40 20.36
C GLN A 312 -17.97 9.20 20.23
N VAL A 313 -16.78 9.30 20.81
CA VAL A 313 -15.88 8.16 20.98
C VAL A 313 -16.33 7.36 22.20
N LEU A 314 -16.70 6.10 21.99
CA LEU A 314 -17.04 5.21 23.09
C LEU A 314 -15.75 4.63 23.69
N LYS A 315 -15.70 4.56 25.02
CA LYS A 315 -14.51 4.11 25.77
C LYS A 315 -14.08 2.68 25.48
N LYS A 316 -15.02 1.79 25.14
CA LYS A 316 -14.73 0.36 24.91
C LYS A 316 -14.29 0.16 23.45
N PRO A 317 -13.08 -0.36 23.17
CA PRO A 317 -12.66 -0.68 21.80
C PRO A 317 -13.50 -1.84 21.23
N LEU A 318 -13.46 -2.04 19.92
CA LEU A 318 -14.10 -3.21 19.29
C LEU A 318 -13.49 -4.52 19.79
N LEU A 319 -12.16 -4.58 19.82
CA LEU A 319 -11.38 -5.73 20.27
C LEU A 319 -10.58 -5.34 21.51
N LEU A 320 -10.74 -6.12 22.59
CA LEU A 320 -9.98 -5.94 23.82
C LEU A 320 -8.86 -6.99 23.88
N MET A 321 -7.64 -6.54 23.68
CA MET A 321 -6.43 -7.37 23.70
C MET A 321 -5.82 -7.34 25.11
N LYS A 322 -5.64 -8.52 25.70
CA LYS A 322 -4.95 -8.70 26.98
C LYS A 322 -3.67 -9.47 26.77
N CYS A 323 -2.54 -8.78 26.89
CA CYS A 323 -1.22 -9.42 26.90
C CYS A 323 -1.04 -10.10 28.26
N LYS A 324 -0.72 -11.40 28.23
CA LYS A 324 -0.41 -12.17 29.44
C LYS A 324 1.08 -12.24 29.65
#